data_AF-G4HGH1-F1
#
_entry.id   AF-G4HGH1-F1
#
_cell.length_a   1.000
_cell.length_b   1.000
_cell.length_c   1.000
_cell.angle_alpha   90.00
_cell.angle_beta   90.00
_cell.angle_gamma   90.00
#
_symmetry.space_group_name_H-M   'P 1'
#
loop_
_entity.id
_entity.type
_entity.pdbx_description
1 polymer ?
#
loop_
_entity_poly.entity_id
_entity_poly.type
_entity_poly.pdbx_seq_one_letter_code
_entity_poly.pdbx_strand_id
1 'polypeptide(L)'
;MFIEPMLLATAKTPFSDLHYIFEPKIDGHRLIYSQQNGTVRLYTRNNNDCTRQYPEINGSINALFPHDIVLDGEVACVDPAKASPNSNPL
;
A
#
# COMPACT_ATOMS: atom_id res chain seq x y z
N MET A 1 -2.35 -10.30 -10.39
CA MET A 1 -3.11 -9.39 -11.26
C MET A 1 -2.83 -7.94 -10.87
N PHE A 2 -2.67 -7.04 -11.85
CA PHE A 2 -2.57 -5.60 -11.60
C PHE A 2 -3.94 -4.94 -11.80
N ILE A 3 -4.28 -3.99 -10.94
CA ILE A 3 -5.44 -3.10 -11.06
C ILE A 3 -4.89 -1.68 -11.01
N GLU A 4 -5.28 -0.82 -11.95
CA GLU A 4 -4.81 0.57 -11.95
C GLU A 4 -5.31 1.31 -10.70
N PRO A 5 -4.43 1.98 -9.93
CA PRO A 5 -4.83 2.61 -8.68
C PRO A 5 -5.77 3.79 -8.89
N MET A 6 -6.76 3.93 -8.01
CA MET A 6 -7.68 5.07 -8.01
C MET A 6 -6.92 6.39 -7.71
N LEU A 7 -7.22 7.44 -8.45
CA LEU A 7 -6.63 8.77 -8.25
C LEU A 7 -7.39 9.58 -7.21
N LEU A 8 -6.64 10.32 -6.39
CA LEU A 8 -7.18 11.27 -5.43
C LEU A 8 -7.70 12.52 -6.15
N ALA A 9 -8.87 12.99 -5.75
CA ALA A 9 -9.38 14.30 -6.13
C ALA A 9 -8.97 15.35 -5.08
N THR A 10 -8.59 16.55 -5.53
CA THR A 10 -8.21 17.65 -4.63
C THR A 10 -9.45 18.37 -4.10
N ALA A 11 -9.56 18.50 -2.78
CA ALA A 11 -10.54 19.38 -2.15
C ALA A 11 -9.91 20.77 -1.88
N LYS A 12 -10.68 21.84 -2.09
CA LYS A 12 -10.20 23.22 -1.86
C LYS A 12 -10.10 23.59 -0.39
N THR A 13 -10.93 22.97 0.45
CA THR A 13 -11.02 23.25 1.88
C THR A 13 -11.24 21.94 2.65
N PRO A 14 -10.80 21.86 3.92
CA PRO A 14 -11.21 20.78 4.81
C PRO A 14 -12.74 20.73 4.93
N PHE A 15 -13.28 19.53 5.07
CA PHE A 15 -14.71 19.31 5.30
C PHE A 15 -14.92 18.16 6.29
N SER A 16 -16.11 18.10 6.86
CA SER A 16 -16.56 16.99 7.71
C SER A 16 -17.97 16.64 7.28
N ASP A 17 -18.18 15.39 6.87
CA ASP A 17 -19.44 14.92 6.33
C ASP A 17 -19.57 13.42 6.63
N LEU A 18 -20.75 13.01 7.11
CA LEU A 18 -21.04 11.63 7.51
C LEU A 18 -21.08 10.65 6.32
N HIS A 19 -21.16 11.14 5.10
CA HIS A 19 -21.09 10.30 3.90
C HIS A 19 -19.67 9.89 3.51
N TYR A 20 -18.65 10.34 4.26
CA TYR A 20 -17.24 10.11 3.94
C TYR A 20 -16.53 9.36 5.06
N ILE A 21 -15.60 8.49 4.65
CA ILE A 21 -14.61 7.88 5.54
C ILE A 21 -13.31 8.67 5.38
N PHE A 22 -12.66 9.00 6.50
CA PHE A 22 -11.40 9.73 6.52
C PHE A 22 -10.26 8.81 6.91
N GLU A 23 -9.30 8.64 6.01
CA GLU A 23 -8.08 7.87 6.25
C GLU A 23 -6.88 8.81 6.38
N PRO A 24 -5.92 8.52 7.29
CA PRO A 24 -4.68 9.28 7.35
C PRO A 24 -3.91 9.19 6.02
N LYS A 25 -3.45 10.34 5.51
CA LYS A 25 -2.51 10.35 4.39
C LYS A 25 -1.13 9.93 4.90
N ILE A 26 -0.71 8.74 4.50
CA ILE A 26 0.64 8.22 4.74
C ILE A 26 1.54 8.67 3.57
N ASP A 27 2.78 9.05 3.85
CA ASP A 27 3.80 9.29 2.82
C ASP A 27 4.71 8.06 2.74
N GLY A 28 4.68 7.39 1.60
CA GLY A 28 5.44 6.17 1.39
C GLY A 28 5.53 5.83 -0.09
N HIS A 29 5.58 4.53 -0.38
CA HIS A 29 5.50 4.03 -1.74
C HIS A 29 4.16 3.30 -1.94
N ARG A 30 3.30 3.86 -2.78
CA ARG A 30 2.04 3.23 -3.17
C ARG A 30 2.26 1.98 -4.01
N LEU A 31 1.69 0.85 -3.56
CA LEU A 31 1.81 -0.45 -4.20
C LEU A 31 0.46 -1.14 -4.29
N ILE A 32 0.29 -1.93 -5.35
CA ILE A 32 -0.75 -2.95 -5.45
C ILE A 32 -0.14 -4.29 -5.02
N TYR A 33 -0.66 -4.83 -3.92
CA TYR A 33 -0.39 -6.19 -3.48
C TYR A 33 -1.34 -7.14 -4.20
N SER A 34 -0.81 -8.16 -4.88
CA SER A 34 -1.60 -9.20 -5.51
C SER A 34 -1.13 -10.56 -5.04
N GLN A 35 -2.01 -11.30 -4.40
CA GLN A 35 -1.82 -12.71 -4.05
C GLN A 35 -2.76 -13.57 -4.89
N GLN A 36 -2.20 -14.50 -5.66
CA GLN A 36 -2.95 -15.44 -6.49
C GLN A 36 -2.30 -16.83 -6.43
N ASN A 37 -3.07 -17.86 -6.07
CA ASN A 37 -2.61 -19.25 -5.93
C ASN A 37 -1.34 -19.35 -5.06
N GLY A 38 -1.30 -18.61 -3.94
CA GLY A 38 -0.15 -18.56 -3.03
C GLY A 38 1.08 -17.79 -3.54
N THR A 39 1.04 -17.24 -4.76
CA THR A 39 2.11 -16.39 -5.31
C THR A 39 1.79 -14.92 -5.06
N VAL A 40 2.73 -14.20 -4.46
CA VAL A 40 2.63 -12.76 -4.23
C VAL A 40 3.39 -11.98 -5.30
N ARG A 41 2.77 -10.93 -5.83
CA ARG A 41 3.42 -9.91 -6.66
C ARG A 41 3.03 -8.52 -6.17
N LEU A 42 4.00 -7.62 -6.22
CA LEU A 42 3.81 -6.21 -5.89
C LEU A 42 4.02 -5.37 -7.14
N TYR A 43 3.11 -4.43 -7.37
CA TYR A 43 3.18 -3.52 -8.50
C TYR A 43 3.20 -2.07 -8.03
N THR A 44 4.09 -1.28 -8.58
CA THR A 44 4.04 0.19 -8.44
C THR A 44 2.81 0.76 -9.14
N ARG A 45 2.51 2.04 -8.87
CA ARG A 45 1.44 2.79 -9.57
C ARG A 45 1.49 2.67 -11.10
N ASN A 46 2.68 2.52 -11.68
CA ASN A 46 2.89 2.45 -13.13
C ASN A 46 2.98 0.99 -13.64
N ASN A 47 2.45 0.02 -12.90
CA ASN A 47 2.46 -1.41 -13.25
C ASN A 47 3.86 -2.05 -13.35
N ASN A 48 4.88 -1.45 -12.74
CA ASN A 48 6.19 -2.11 -12.64
C ASN A 48 6.18 -3.12 -11.49
N ASP A 49 6.65 -4.34 -11.77
CA ASP A 49 6.84 -5.37 -10.74
C ASP A 49 8.03 -4.98 -9.84
N CYS A 50 7.74 -4.71 -8.57
CA CYS A 50 8.71 -4.36 -7.54
C CYS A 50 8.79 -5.42 -6.43
N THR A 51 8.33 -6.64 -6.68
CA THR A 51 8.24 -7.72 -5.68
C THR A 51 9.58 -8.02 -5.00
N ARG A 52 10.69 -7.90 -5.75
CA ARG A 52 12.04 -8.13 -5.22
C ARG A 52 12.56 -7.01 -4.31
N GLN A 53 11.95 -5.83 -4.36
CA GLN A 53 12.35 -4.69 -3.52
C GLN A 53 11.83 -4.82 -2.09
N TYR A 54 10.80 -5.63 -1.86
CA TYR A 54 10.13 -5.81 -0.57
C TYR A 54 10.07 -7.30 -0.18
N PRO A 55 11.22 -7.94 0.10
CA PRO A 55 11.27 -9.36 0.48
C PRO A 55 10.45 -9.68 1.73
N GLU A 56 10.26 -8.71 2.62
CA GLU A 56 9.44 -8.80 3.84
C GLU A 56 7.94 -8.90 3.55
N ILE A 57 7.48 -8.44 2.38
CA ILE A 57 6.06 -8.44 1.98
C ILE A 57 5.75 -9.59 1.02
N ASN A 58 6.73 -10.04 0.24
CA ASN A 58 6.51 -11.03 -0.83
C ASN A 58 6.18 -12.45 -0.34
N GLY A 59 6.17 -12.69 0.97
CA GLY A 59 5.73 -13.95 1.54
C GLY A 59 6.68 -15.12 1.28
N SER A 60 8.00 -14.87 1.24
CA SER A 60 9.05 -15.90 1.04
C SER A 60 8.92 -17.15 1.95
N ILE A 61 8.13 -17.09 3.03
CA ILE A 61 7.83 -18.22 3.92
C ILE A 61 6.34 -18.60 3.95
N ASN A 62 5.41 -17.64 3.79
CA ASN A 62 3.97 -17.87 3.64
C ASN A 62 3.30 -16.62 3.04
N ALA A 63 2.25 -16.83 2.26
CA ALA A 63 1.37 -15.75 1.82
C ALA A 63 0.67 -15.11 3.03
N LEU A 64 0.45 -13.79 3.00
CA LEU A 64 -0.10 -13.06 4.16
C LEU A 64 -1.56 -13.42 4.43
N PHE A 65 -2.29 -13.79 3.38
CA PHE A 65 -3.70 -14.12 3.46
C PHE A 65 -3.95 -15.59 3.11
N PRO A 66 -5.00 -16.22 3.62
CA PRO A 66 -5.32 -17.61 3.30
C PRO A 66 -6.02 -17.78 1.93
N HIS A 67 -6.28 -16.70 1.20
CA HIS A 67 -7.03 -16.68 -0.06
C HIS A 67 -6.44 -15.66 -1.04
N ASP A 68 -6.88 -15.73 -2.29
CA ASP A 68 -6.50 -14.78 -3.33
C ASP A 68 -7.09 -13.39 -3.04
N ILE A 69 -6.24 -12.37 -3.16
CA ILE A 69 -6.62 -10.99 -2.81
C ILE A 69 -5.79 -9.99 -3.60
N VAL A 70 -6.40 -8.83 -3.87
CA VAL A 70 -5.71 -7.64 -4.39
C VAL A 70 -5.97 -6.48 -3.43
N LEU A 71 -4.90 -5.82 -2.96
CA LEU A 71 -4.97 -4.68 -2.06
C LEU A 71 -4.22 -3.49 -2.67
N ASP A 72 -4.77 -2.29 -2.51
CA ASP A 72 -4.12 -1.02 -2.83
C ASP A 72 -3.76 -0.35 -1.50
N GLY A 73 -2.51 0.09 -1.36
CA GLY A 73 -2.05 0.69 -0.12
C GLY A 73 -0.66 1.29 -0.22
N GLU A 74 -0.20 1.80 0.91
CA GLU A 74 1.08 2.49 1.03
C GLU A 74 2.05 1.66 1.88
N VAL A 75 3.26 1.42 1.37
CA VAL A 75 4.36 0.90 2.18
C VAL A 75 5.15 2.09 2.73
N ALA A 76 5.24 2.18 4.06
CA ALA A 76 5.93 3.27 4.74
C ALA A 76 6.86 2.75 5.83
N CYS A 77 7.94 3.49 6.09
CA CYS A 77 8.86 3.18 7.18
C CYS A 77 8.35 3.81 8.49
N VAL A 78 8.24 3.00 9.53
CA VAL A 78 7.89 3.43 10.88
C VAL A 78 9.13 3.44 11.76
N ASP A 79 9.25 4.46 12.62
CA ASP A 79 10.23 4.44 13.70
C ASP A 79 9.69 3.54 14.82
N PRO A 80 10.35 2.40 15.13
CA PRO A 80 9.87 1.47 16.15
C PRO A 80 9.82 2.09 17.55
N ALA A 81 10.57 3.17 17.81
CA ALA A 81 10.53 3.87 19.09
C ALA A 81 9.41 4.94 19.17
N LYS A 82 8.84 5.37 18.03
CA LYS A 82 7.87 6.47 17.97
C LYS A 82 6.50 6.11 17.40
N ALA A 83 6.29 4.88 16.89
CA ALA A 83 5.03 4.37 16.33
C ALA A 83 4.36 5.23 15.23
N SER A 84 4.97 6.36 14.86
CA SER A 84 4.59 7.20 13.72
C SER A 84 5.36 6.72 12.48
N PRO A 85 4.72 6.68 11.30
CA PRO A 85 5.45 6.66 10.06
C PRO A 85 6.40 7.85 10.07
N ASN A 86 7.70 7.59 9.89
CA ASN A 86 8.67 8.67 9.81
C ASN A 86 8.44 9.36 8.47
N SER A 87 8.02 10.62 8.48
CA SER A 87 8.11 11.46 7.29
C SER A 87 9.60 11.75 7.05
N ASN A 88 10.22 10.90 6.22
CA ASN A 88 11.58 10.91 5.65
C ASN A 88 12.71 10.13 6.39
N PRO A 89 13.49 9.31 5.64
CA PRO A 89 14.62 9.86 4.89
C PRO A 89 14.77 9.31 3.46
N LEU A 90 14.36 10.09 2.46
CA LEU A 90 14.93 10.15 1.12
C LEU A 90 15.16 11.62 0.73
#